data_AF-A0A1C3RDU4-F1
#
_entry.id   AF-A0A1C3RDU4-F1
#
_cell.length_a   1.000
_cell.length_b   1.000
_cell.length_c   1.000
_cell.angle_alpha   90.00
_cell.angle_beta   90.00
_cell.angle_gamma   90.00
#
_symmetry.space_group_name_H-M   'P 1'
#
loop_
_entity.id
_entity.type
_entity.pdbx_description
1 polymer ?
#
loop_
_entity_poly.entity_id
_entity_poly.type
_entity_poly.pdbx_seq_one_letter_code
_entity_poly.pdbx_strand_id
1 'polypeptide(L)' 'MGGMFSSPEPPAPLPEPPAPPDPAEAEREERLKNMERRRRGRQGTVQTSWRGLEQSDQAPQTGKQLLGD' A
#
# COMPACT_ATOMS: atom_id res chain seq x y z
N MET A 1 35.27 -44.54 -42.66
CA MET A 1 34.61 -44.94 -41.39
C MET A 1 35.14 -44.04 -40.29
N GLY A 2 34.23 -43.41 -39.54
CA GLY A 2 34.52 -42.67 -38.30
C GLY A 2 34.98 -41.23 -38.55
N GLY A 3 34.32 -40.19 -38.06
CA GLY A 3 33.22 -40.10 -37.11
C GLY A 3 33.25 -38.65 -36.62
N MET A 4 32.15 -37.94 -36.82
CA MET A 4 31.99 -36.52 -36.55
C MET A 4 31.90 -36.32 -35.04
N PHE A 5 33.02 -36.00 -34.38
CA PHE A 5 33.01 -35.68 -32.95
C PHE A 5 32.83 -34.17 -32.77
N SER A 6 31.57 -33.71 -32.66
CA SER A 6 31.29 -32.43 -32.00
C SER A 6 30.98 -32.69 -30.54
N SER A 7 31.71 -32.05 -29.63
CA SER A 7 31.32 -32.06 -28.21
C SER A 7 29.93 -31.42 -28.05
N PRO A 8 29.06 -31.97 -27.19
CA PRO A 8 27.77 -31.37 -26.90
C PRO A 8 27.98 -30.00 -26.24
N GLU A 9 27.15 -29.04 -26.63
CA GLU A 9 27.17 -27.69 -26.09
C GLU A 9 26.83 -27.74 -24.59
N PRO A 10 27.55 -27.01 -23.72
CA PRO A 10 27.31 -27.05 -22.29
C PRO A 10 25.89 -26.53 -21.96
N PRO A 11 25.24 -27.09 -20.93
CA PRO A 11 23.91 -26.64 -20.51
C PRO A 11 23.95 -25.17 -20.06
N ALA A 12 22.87 -24.46 -20.36
CA ALA A 12 22.73 -23.05 -20.01
C ALA A 12 22.89 -22.84 -18.48
N PRO A 13 23.56 -21.76 -18.06
CA PRO A 13 23.71 -21.44 -16.64
C PRO A 13 22.34 -21.21 -15.99
N LEU A 14 22.23 -21.63 -14.72
CA LEU A 14 21.02 -21.44 -13.93
C LEU A 14 20.75 -19.94 -13.73
N PRO A 15 19.46 -19.54 -13.66
CA PRO A 15 19.10 -18.15 -13.40
C PRO A 15 19.62 -17.71 -12.03
N GLU A 16 20.07 -16.46 -11.95
CA GLU A 16 20.54 -15.86 -10.71
C GLU A 16 19.40 -15.76 -9.68
N PRO A 17 19.71 -15.94 -8.37
CA PRO A 17 18.72 -15.78 -7.33
C PRO A 17 18.19 -14.34 -7.26
N PRO A 18 16.93 -14.14 -6.83
CA PRO A 18 16.37 -12.80 -6.69
C PRO A 18 17.17 -11.98 -5.67
N ALA A 19 17.33 -10.69 -5.96
CA ALA A 19 17.99 -9.76 -5.06
C ALA A 19 17.26 -9.70 -3.71
N PRO A 20 18.00 -9.55 -2.59
CA PRO A 20 17.39 -9.35 -1.29
C PRO A 20 16.57 -8.04 -1.27
N PRO A 21 15.48 -7.97 -0.50
CA PRO A 21 14.67 -6.76 -0.38
C PRO A 21 15.50 -5.60 0.19
N ASP A 22 15.29 -4.39 -0.33
CA ASP A 22 16.00 -3.19 0.12
C ASP A 22 15.54 -2.83 1.55
N PRO A 23 16.45 -2.78 2.55
CA PRO A 23 16.08 -2.39 3.90
C PRO A 23 15.44 -0.99 3.96
N ALA A 24 15.77 -0.08 3.05
CA ALA A 24 15.19 1.26 3.01
C ALA A 24 13.69 1.25 2.67
N GLU A 25 13.24 0.27 1.89
CA GLU A 25 11.82 0.11 1.56
C GLU A 25 11.02 -0.40 2.76
N ALA A 26 11.57 -1.34 3.53
CA ALA A 26 10.95 -1.86 4.74
C ALA A 26 10.77 -0.75 5.80
N GLU A 27 11.79 0.07 6.04
CA GLU A 27 11.72 1.21 6.97
C GLU A 27 10.67 2.25 6.53
N ARG A 28 10.57 2.49 5.21
CA ARG A 28 9.59 3.41 4.63
C ARG A 28 8.16 2.90 4.85
N GLU A 29 7.92 1.61 4.63
CA GLU A 29 6.63 0.99 4.86
C GLU A 29 6.21 1.05 6.32
N GLU A 30 7.12 0.72 7.24
CA GLU A 30 6.85 0.79 8.68
C GLU A 30 6.50 2.21 9.12
N ARG A 31 7.21 3.21 8.59
CA ARG A 31 6.92 4.62 8.84
C ARG A 31 5.52 4.99 8.34
N LEU A 32 5.14 4.58 7.14
CA LEU A 32 3.81 4.85 6.57
C LEU A 32 2.71 4.20 7.41
N LYS A 33 2.86 2.91 7.76
CA LYS A 33 1.92 2.16 8.62
C LYS A 33 1.74 2.85 9.98
N ASN A 34 2.82 3.34 10.58
CA ASN A 34 2.75 4.09 11.84
C ASN A 34 2.02 5.44 11.71
N MET A 35 2.21 6.16 10.60
CA MET A 35 1.49 7.41 10.33
C MET A 35 -0.01 7.17 10.13
N GLU A 36 -0.40 6.13 9.41
CA GLU A 36 -1.81 5.76 9.20
C GLU A 36 -2.52 5.42 10.51
N ARG A 37 -1.87 4.63 11.38
CA ARG A 37 -2.42 4.29 12.70
C ARG A 37 -2.68 5.55 13.53
N ARG A 38 -1.74 6.51 13.54
CA ARG A 38 -1.90 7.79 14.24
C ARG A 38 -3.01 8.64 13.64
N ARG A 39 -3.13 8.68 12.31
CA ARG A 39 -4.16 9.45 11.60
C ARG A 39 -5.55 8.95 11.97
N ARG A 40 -5.77 7.64 12.00
CA ARG A 40 -7.07 7.03 12.34
C ARG A 40 -7.51 7.42 13.76
N GLY A 41 -6.62 7.31 14.74
CA GLY A 41 -6.95 7.70 16.13
C GLY A 41 -7.28 9.19 16.25
N ARG A 42 -6.51 10.05 15.58
CA ARG A 42 -6.76 11.50 15.57
C ARG A 42 -8.09 11.87 14.94
N GLN A 43 -8.51 11.21 13.86
CA GLN A 43 -9.78 11.50 13.21
C GLN A 43 -10.97 11.33 14.15
N GLY A 44 -11.00 10.25 14.94
CA GLY A 44 -12.06 10.03 15.93
C GLY A 44 -12.08 11.13 17.00
N THR A 45 -10.91 11.50 17.54
CA THR A 45 -10.81 12.60 18.51
C THR A 45 -11.22 13.95 17.92
N VAL A 46 -10.87 14.22 16.66
CA VAL A 46 -11.29 15.45 15.98
C VAL A 46 -12.81 15.48 15.82
N GLN A 47 -13.42 14.38 15.35
CA GLN A 47 -14.87 14.28 15.16
C GLN A 47 -15.66 14.51 16.45
N THR A 48 -15.17 14.01 17.60
CA THR A 48 -15.86 14.18 18.89
C THR A 48 -15.46 15.45 19.64
N SER A 49 -14.47 16.20 19.15
CA SER A 49 -14.08 17.47 19.75
C SER A 49 -15.11 18.56 19.48
N TRP A 50 -15.10 19.60 20.32
CA TRP A 50 -15.94 20.80 20.13
C TRP A 50 -15.84 21.37 18.71
N ARG A 51 -14.61 21.47 18.17
CA ARG A 51 -14.38 21.98 16.80
C ARG A 51 -14.94 21.05 15.73
N GLY A 52 -14.87 19.74 15.94
CA GLY A 52 -15.44 18.76 15.00
C GLY A 52 -16.95 18.85 14.94
N LEU A 53 -17.59 19.08 16.08
CA LEU A 53 -19.04 19.27 16.17
C LEU A 53 -19.48 20.55 15.44
N GLU A 54 -18.78 21.67 15.63
CA GLU A 54 -19.05 22.93 14.93
C GLU A 54 -18.91 22.79 13.40
N GLN A 55 -17.89 22.06 12.92
CA GLN A 55 -17.73 21.76 11.49
C GLN A 55 -18.84 20.85 10.95
N SER A 56 -19.32 19.89 11.75
CA SER A 56 -20.41 19.00 11.33
C SER A 56 -21.74 19.73 11.17
N ASP A 57 -21.95 20.80 11.94
CA ASP A 57 -23.14 21.66 11.85
C ASP A 57 -23.11 22.57 10.61
N GLN A 58 -21.91 22.95 10.15
CA GLN A 58 -21.73 23.77 8.95
C GLN A 58 -21.67 22.96 7.65
N ALA A 59 -21.55 21.63 7.71
CA ALA A 59 -21.63 20.80 6.52
C ALA A 59 -23.05 20.92 5.93
N PRO A 60 -23.19 21.06 4.60
CA PRO A 60 -24.52 21.12 3.99
C PRO A 60 -25.27 19.85 4.35
N GLN A 61 -26.27 19.99 5.20
CA GLN A 61 -27.22 18.94 5.51
C GLN A 61 -27.94 18.65 4.20
N THR A 62 -27.50 17.61 3.47
CA THR A 62 -28.27 17.08 2.35
C THR A 62 -29.57 16.60 2.96
N GLY A 63 -30.58 17.47 2.95
CA GLY A 63 -31.85 17.24 3.61
C GLY A 63 -32.40 15.90 3.15
N LYS A 64 -33.02 15.16 4.09
CA LYS A 64 -33.73 13.93 3.73
C LYS A 64 -34.79 14.32 2.69
N GLN A 65 -34.61 13.88 1.46
CA GLN A 65 -35.67 13.98 0.45
C GLN A 65 -36.72 12.92 0.80
N LEU A 66 -37.99 13.32 0.79
CA LEU A 66 -39.08 12.38 0.96
C LEU A 66 -39.07 11.44 -0.24
N LEU A 67 -39.27 10.15 0.01
CA LEU A 67 -39.42 9.18 -1.06
C LEU A 67 -40.68 9.52 -1.85
N GLY A 68 -40.53 10.13 -3.03
CA GLY A 68 -41.64 10.48 -3.92
C GLY A 68 -41.65 11.89 -4.50
N ASP A 69 -40.68 12.76 -4.15
CA ASP A 69 -40.39 13.99 -4.91
C ASP A 69 -39.42 13.72 -6.08
#